data_AF-N0AKV9-F1
#
_entry.id   AF-N0AKV9-F1
#
_cell.length_a   1.000
_cell.length_b   1.000
_cell.length_c   1.000
_cell.angle_alpha   90.00
_cell.angle_beta   90.00
_cell.angle_gamma   90.00
#
_symmetry.space_group_name_H-M   'P 1'
#
loop_
_entity.id
_entity.type
_entity.pdbx_description
1 polymer ?
#
loop_
_entity_poly.entity_id
_entity_poly.type
_entity_poly.pdbx_seq_one_letter_code
_entity_poly.pdbx_strand_id
1 'polypeptide(L)' 'MPEICLIGFNGPDPFSIIVWQLDGVDRTKTICYTTKEELNALERFHTAGDFYNRYDKAVVVYQDKQSVEYVKIPEKKGA' A
#
# COMPACT_ATOMS: atom_id res chain seq x y z
N MET A 1 -18.06 2.98 1.89
CA MET A 1 -16.62 2.64 1.98
C MET A 1 -16.34 1.70 0.81
N PRO A 2 -15.27 1.89 0.02
CA PRO A 2 -15.03 1.04 -1.14
C PRO A 2 -14.80 -0.41 -0.70
N GLU A 3 -15.61 -1.33 -1.22
CA GLU A 3 -15.38 -2.76 -1.05
C GLU A 3 -14.15 -3.15 -1.87
N ILE A 4 -13.11 -3.66 -1.21
CA ILE A 4 -11.92 -4.14 -1.90
C ILE A 4 -12.25 -5.48 -2.54
N CYS A 5 -12.66 -5.43 -3.80
CA CYS A 5 -12.86 -6.63 -4.61
C CYS A 5 -11.49 -7.25 -4.93
N LEU A 6 -11.17 -8.36 -4.27
CA LEU A 6 -9.99 -9.19 -4.53
C LEU A 6 -10.36 -10.25 -5.58
N ILE A 7 -10.72 -9.80 -6.78
CA ILE A 7 -11.04 -10.72 -7.88
C ILE A 7 -9.76 -11.50 -8.25
N GLY A 8 -9.80 -12.83 -8.14
CA GLY A 8 -8.76 -13.73 -8.65
C GLY A 8 -7.79 -14.30 -7.60
N PHE A 9 -8.07 -14.18 -6.31
CA PHE A 9 -7.21 -14.73 -5.25
C PHE A 9 -7.86 -15.90 -4.52
N ASN A 10 -7.33 -17.12 -4.72
CA ASN A 10 -7.74 -18.36 -4.05
C ASN A 10 -6.66 -18.84 -3.05
N GLY A 11 -6.00 -17.90 -2.36
CA GLY A 11 -4.98 -18.18 -1.35
C GLY A 11 -5.54 -18.18 0.09
N PRO A 12 -4.71 -18.50 1.09
CA PRO A 12 -5.07 -18.30 2.49
C PRO A 12 -5.33 -16.81 2.78
N ASP A 13 -6.16 -16.51 3.78
CA ASP A 13 -6.47 -15.12 4.15
C ASP A 13 -5.18 -14.35 4.45
N PRO A 14 -4.92 -13.23 3.76
CA PRO A 14 -3.71 -12.47 3.98
C PRO A 14 -3.78 -11.71 5.30
N PHE A 15 -2.62 -11.43 5.90
CA PHE A 15 -2.52 -10.57 7.07
C PHE A 15 -2.97 -9.15 6.74
N SER A 16 -2.49 -8.62 5.60
CA SER A 16 -2.88 -7.31 5.09
C SER A 16 -2.69 -7.21 3.59
N ILE A 17 -3.32 -6.19 3.00
CA ILE A 17 -3.20 -5.87 1.58
C ILE A 17 -2.86 -4.40 1.45
N ILE A 18 -1.78 -4.09 0.73
CA ILE A 18 -1.39 -2.72 0.44
C ILE A 18 -1.89 -2.36 -0.96
N VAL A 19 -2.77 -1.38 -1.05
CA VAL A 19 -3.23 -0.80 -2.32
C VAL A 19 -2.38 0.42 -2.65
N TRP A 20 -1.70 0.39 -3.78
CA TRP A 20 -0.80 1.45 -4.21
C TRP A 20 -1.52 2.39 -5.19
N GLN A 21 -1.53 3.68 -4.87
CA GLN A 21 -2.19 4.71 -5.65
C GLN A 21 -1.18 5.64 -6.32
N LEU A 22 -1.44 5.96 -7.58
CA LEU A 22 -0.74 6.99 -8.35
C LEU A 22 -1.78 7.88 -9.01
N ASP A 23 -1.65 9.19 -8.84
CA ASP A 23 -2.61 10.20 -9.30
C ASP A 23 -4.03 9.95 -8.78
N GLY A 24 -4.14 9.45 -7.55
CA GLY A 24 -5.43 9.11 -6.92
C GLY A 24 -6.12 7.85 -7.47
N VAL A 25 -5.44 7.09 -8.35
CA VAL A 25 -5.97 5.86 -8.94
C VAL A 25 -5.23 4.64 -8.39
N ASP A 26 -5.98 3.61 -8.00
CA ASP A 26 -5.44 2.30 -7.62
C ASP A 26 -4.70 1.66 -8.81
N ARG A 27 -3.40 1.45 -8.68
CA ARG A 27 -2.55 0.89 -9.75
C ARG A 27 -2.19 -0.56 -9.55
N THR A 28 -1.83 -0.93 -8.32
CA THR A 28 -1.43 -2.29 -8.00
C THR A 28 -1.69 -2.60 -6.53
N LYS A 29 -1.59 -3.88 -6.18
CA LYS A 29 -1.81 -4.39 -4.83
C LYS A 29 -0.65 -5.29 -4.44
N THR A 30 -0.21 -5.20 -3.20
CA THR A 30 0.72 -6.17 -2.59
C THR A 30 -0.03 -6.93 -1.51
N ILE A 31 0.05 -8.25 -1.56
CA ILE A 31 -0.55 -9.14 -0.57
C ILE A 31 0.53 -9.51 0.45
N CYS A 32 0.26 -9.26 1.72
CA CYS A 32 1.18 -9.54 2.83
C CYS A 32 0.56 -10.62 3.71
N TYR A 33 1.26 -11.72 3.93
CA TYR A 33 0.88 -12.79 4.85
C TYR A 33 1.50 -12.63 6.23
N THR A 34 2.47 -11.73 6.37
CA THR A 34 3.10 -11.42 7.66
C THR A 34 3.30 -9.92 7.85
N THR A 35 3.37 -9.50 9.11
CA THR A 35 3.71 -8.11 9.47
C THR A 35 5.07 -7.68 8.93
N LYS A 36 6.03 -8.61 8.80
CA LYS A 36 7.35 -8.33 8.23
C LYS A 36 7.27 -7.95 6.74
N GLU A 37 6.42 -8.63 5.97
CA GLU A 37 6.21 -8.31 4.55
C GLU A 37 5.57 -6.93 4.37
N GLU A 38 4.60 -6.60 5.22
CA GLU A 38 3.98 -5.27 5.24
C GLU A 38 5.03 -4.18 5.52
N LEU A 39 5.78 -4.32 6.62
CA LEU A 39 6.81 -3.35 7.03
C LEU A 39 7.88 -3.18 5.95
N ASN A 40 8.34 -4.27 5.33
CA ASN A 40 9.32 -4.21 4.24
C ASN A 40 8.77 -3.48 3.01
N ALA A 41 7.50 -3.69 2.66
CA ALA A 41 6.88 -3.01 1.52
C ALA A 41 6.69 -1.51 1.80
N LEU A 42 6.31 -1.15 3.02
CA LEU A 42 6.20 0.24 3.45
C LEU A 42 7.56 0.94 3.56
N GLU A 43 8.60 0.26 4.01
CA GLU A 43 9.97 0.80 4.00
C GLU A 43 10.38 1.17 2.56
N ARG A 44 10.15 0.25 1.61
CA ARG A 44 10.44 0.47 0.19
C ARG A 44 9.63 1.61 -0.43
N PHE A 45 8.43 1.89 0.07
CA PHE A 45 7.65 3.06 -0.34
C PHE A 45 8.35 4.39 -0.04
N HIS A 46 9.14 4.44 1.05
CA HIS A 46 9.92 5.61 1.46
C HIS A 46 11.36 5.63 0.90
N THR A 47 11.84 4.54 0.31
CA THR A 47 13.19 4.45 -0.26
C THR A 47 13.28 5.06 -1.65
N ALA A 48 14.01 6.17 -1.79
CA ALA A 48 14.21 6.84 -3.07
C ALA A 48 14.73 5.89 -4.16
N GLY A 49 14.07 5.87 -5.33
CA GLY A 49 14.45 5.03 -6.47
C GLY A 49 13.93 3.59 -6.42
N ASP A 50 13.25 3.16 -5.35
CA ASP A 50 12.56 1.86 -5.33
C ASP A 50 11.29 1.88 -6.20
N PHE A 51 10.88 0.70 -6.69
CA PHE A 51 9.64 0.51 -7.44
C PHE A 51 8.40 1.07 -6.71
N TYR A 52 8.28 0.89 -5.40
CA TYR A 52 7.13 1.40 -4.64
C TYR A 52 7.24 2.91 -4.37
N ASN A 53 8.44 3.47 -4.46
CA ASN A 53 8.65 4.90 -4.28
C ASN A 53 8.08 5.76 -5.42
N ARG A 54 7.56 5.16 -6.49
CA ARG A 54 6.84 5.91 -7.53
C ARG A 54 5.39 6.27 -7.19
N TYR A 55 4.79 5.63 -6.18
CA TYR A 55 3.38 5.84 -5.82
C TYR A 55 3.20 7.04 -4.87
N ASP A 56 2.04 7.68 -4.89
CA ASP A 56 1.75 8.84 -4.04
C ASP A 56 1.19 8.44 -2.67
N LYS A 57 0.41 7.36 -2.67
CA LYS A 57 -0.27 6.84 -1.47
C LYS A 57 -0.22 5.31 -1.44
N ALA A 58 -0.09 4.76 -0.24
CA ALA A 58 -0.30 3.36 0.07
C ALA A 58 -1.45 3.25 1.07
N VAL A 59 -2.46 2.43 0.77
CA VAL A 59 -3.58 2.15 1.66
C VAL A 59 -3.45 0.71 2.13
N VAL A 60 -3.09 0.53 3.40
CA VAL A 60 -2.98 -0.80 4.02
C VAL A 60 -4.35 -1.19 4.54
N VAL A 61 -4.83 -2.36 4.17
CA VAL A 61 -6.14 -2.88 4.55
C VAL A 61 -5.96 -4.19 5.28
N TYR A 62 -6.50 -4.25 6.49
CA TYR A 62 -6.43 -5.41 7.37
C TYR A 62 -7.70 -6.26 7.29
N GLN A 63 -7.62 -7.47 7.82
CA GLN A 63 -8.72 -8.47 7.80
C GLN A 63 -10.01 -7.96 8.44
N ASP A 64 -9.90 -7.09 9.45
CA ASP A 64 -11.01 -6.49 10.19
C ASP A 64 -11.61 -5.26 9.47
N LYS A 65 -11.25 -5.05 8.20
CA LYS A 65 -11.68 -3.93 7.34
C LYS A 65 -11.23 -2.56 7.84
N GLN A 66 -10.33 -2.50 8.82
CA GLN A 66 -9.60 -1.29 9.12
C GLN A 66 -8.61 -0.99 8.00
N SER A 67 -8.42 0.29 7.73
CA SER A 67 -7.43 0.74 6.75
C SER A 67 -6.61 1.90 7.28
N VAL A 68 -5.33 1.91 6.91
CA VAL A 68 -4.37 2.95 7.28
C VAL A 68 -3.77 3.51 6.00
N GLU A 69 -3.78 4.83 5.88
CA GLU A 69 -3.24 5.52 4.71
C GLU A 69 -1.83 6.07 5.00
N TYR A 70 -0.90 5.79 4.09
CA TYR A 70 0.44 6.35 4.06
C TYR A 70 0.55 7.24 2.83
N VAL A 71 0.69 8.55 3.04
CA VAL A 71 0.82 9.53 1.97
C VAL A 71 2.24 10.08 2.00
N LYS A 72 2.86 10.25 0.84
CA LYS A 72 4.12 11.00 0.78
C LYS A 72 3.84 12.46 1.10
N ILE A 73 4.43 12.95 2.18
CA ILE A 73 4.46 14.37 2.46
C ILE A 73 5.34 15.00 1.36
N PRO A 74 4.82 15.94 0.55
CA PRO A 74 5.67 16.62 -0.42
C PRO A 74 6.79 17.32 0.37
N GLU A 75 8.04 17.00 0.04
CA GLU A 75 9.17 17.79 0.52
C GLU A 75 8.89 19.25 0.12
N LYS A 76 8.70 20.12 1.11
CA LYS A 76 8.65 21.55 0.87
C LYS A 76 9.98 21.92 0.22
N LYS A 77 9.99 22.13 -1.10
CA LYS A 77 11.11 22.81 -1.75
C LYS A 77 11.25 24.16 -1.05
N GLY A 78 12.34 24.31 -0.32
CA GLY A 78 12.71 25.57 0.33
C GLY A 78 12.68 26.69 -0.70
N ALA A 79 12.08 27.80 -0.28
CA ALA A 79 11.99 29.05 -1.02
C ALA A 79 13.38 29.64 -1.33
#